data_AF-A0A847HBZ8-F1
#
_entry.id   AF-A0A847HBZ8-F1
#
_cell.length_a   1.000
_cell.length_b   1.000
_cell.length_c   1.000
_cell.angle_alpha   90.00
_cell.angle_beta   90.00
_cell.angle_gamma   90.00
#
_symmetry.space_group_name_H-M   'P 1'
#
loop_
_entity.id
_entity.type
_entity.pdbx_description
1 polymer ?
#
loop_
_entity_poly.entity_id
_entity_poly.type
_entity_poly.pdbx_seq_one_letter_code
_entity_poly.pdbx_strand_id
1 'polypeptide(L)' 'LHVQRLQRGDVWLDTGTFDSMSEASSYVEVIQKRTGQVIGSPEVAAHQQGFIDASALEELAQPLLKSGYGEYLLNVARDR' A
#
# COMPACT_ATOMS: atom_id res chain seq x y z
N LEU A 1 29.33 -2.44 -0.33
CA LEU A 1 28.05 -2.84 -0.95
C LEU A 1 27.85 -4.32 -0.68
N HIS A 2 26.70 -4.71 -0.13
CA HIS A 2 26.36 -6.12 0.14
C HIS A 2 25.16 -6.53 -0.71
N VAL A 3 25.22 -7.71 -1.33
CA VAL A 3 24.10 -8.28 -2.08
C VAL A 3 23.18 -9.02 -1.12
N GLN A 4 21.87 -8.75 -1.18
CA GLN A 4 20.84 -9.54 -0.51
C GLN A 4 19.98 -10.28 -1.54
N ARG A 5 19.61 -11.52 -1.22
CA ARG A 5 18.78 -12.37 -2.09
C ARG A 5 17.34 -12.32 -1.62
N LEU A 6 16.44 -12.06 -2.55
CA LEU A 6 15.01 -12.32 -2.37
C LEU A 6 14.79 -13.82 -2.13
N GLN A 7 13.97 -14.14 -1.15
CA GLN A 7 13.65 -15.51 -0.76
C GLN A 7 12.47 -16.03 -1.57
N ARG A 8 12.23 -17.34 -1.47
CA ARG A 8 11.02 -17.93 -2.03
C ARG A 8 9.79 -17.31 -1.36
N GLY A 9 8.90 -16.73 -2.17
CA GLY A 9 7.69 -16.06 -1.71
C GLY A 9 7.74 -14.54 -1.90
N ASP A 10 8.94 -13.97 -2.06
CA ASP A 10 9.08 -12.58 -2.47
C ASP A 10 8.62 -12.43 -3.92
N VAL A 11 7.95 -11.32 -4.21
CA VAL A 11 7.48 -10.99 -5.55
C VAL A 11 8.15 -9.73 -6.02
N TRP A 12 8.85 -9.84 -7.14
CA TRP A 12 9.42 -8.72 -7.87
C TRP A 12 8.65 -8.57 -9.19
N LEU A 13 7.90 -7.48 -9.31
CA LEU A 13 7.06 -7.20 -10.47
C LEU A 13 7.86 -6.39 -11.50
N ASP A 14 7.84 -6.86 -12.74
CA ASP A 14 8.39 -6.12 -13.89
C ASP A 14 7.31 -5.24 -14.51
N THR A 15 7.72 -4.05 -14.97
CA THR A 15 6.86 -3.10 -15.69
C THR A 15 7.52 -2.62 -16.99
N GLY A 16 8.49 -3.38 -17.51
CA GLY A 16 9.26 -3.05 -18.71
C GLY A 16 8.50 -3.19 -20.03
N THR A 17 7.36 -3.88 -20.04
CA THR A 17 6.46 -4.06 -21.19
C THR A 17 4.99 -3.85 -20.81
N PHE A 18 4.12 -3.59 -21.78
CA PHE A 18 2.68 -3.47 -21.54
C PHE A 18 2.07 -4.73 -20.91
N ASP A 19 2.52 -5.90 -21.35
CA ASP A 19 2.06 -7.18 -20.81
C ASP A 19 2.51 -7.34 -19.34
N SER A 20 3.81 -7.11 -19.05
CA SER A 20 4.34 -7.20 -17.68
C SER A 20 3.67 -6.21 -16.72
N MET A 21 3.37 -4.99 -17.17
CA MET A 21 2.64 -3.99 -16.38
C MET A 21 1.20 -4.42 -16.08
N SER A 22 0.53 -5.05 -17.04
CA SER A 22 -0.84 -5.56 -16.87
C SER A 22 -0.87 -6.74 -15.89
N GLU A 23 0.12 -7.62 -15.96
CA GLU A 23 0.31 -8.73 -15.00
C GLU A 23 0.60 -8.21 -13.60
N ALA A 24 1.50 -7.22 -13.47
CA ALA A 24 1.83 -6.58 -12.20
C ALA A 24 0.59 -5.93 -11.56
N SER A 25 -0.20 -5.20 -12.37
CA SER A 25 -1.44 -4.57 -11.91
C SER A 25 -2.46 -5.60 -11.41
N SER A 26 -2.62 -6.70 -12.16
CA SER A 26 -3.51 -7.80 -11.79
C SER A 26 -3.06 -8.49 -10.49
N TYR A 27 -1.75 -8.69 -10.31
CA TYR A 27 -1.19 -9.26 -9.09
C TYR A 27 -1.52 -8.38 -7.87
N VAL A 28 -1.24 -7.06 -7.96
CA VAL A 28 -1.53 -6.10 -6.89
C VAL A 28 -3.03 -6.10 -6.56
N GLU A 29 -3.90 -6.05 -7.57
CA GLU A 29 -5.35 -6.04 -7.37
C GLU A 29 -5.83 -7.26 -6.57
N VAL A 30 -5.38 -8.46 -6.95
CA VAL A 30 -5.76 -9.72 -6.28
C VAL A 30 -5.29 -9.74 -4.82
N ILE A 31 -4.05 -9.33 -4.56
CA ILE A 31 -3.51 -9.34 -3.19
C ILE A 31 -4.24 -8.32 -2.30
N GLN A 32 -4.51 -7.11 -2.80
CA GLN A 32 -5.24 -6.10 -2.03
C GLN A 32 -6.66 -6.57 -1.71
N LYS A 33 -7.37 -7.15 -2.69
CA LYS A 33 -8.71 -7.70 -2.47
C LYS A 33 -8.72 -8.84 -1.45
N ARG A 34 -7.69 -9.67 -1.41
CA ARG A 34 -7.59 -10.81 -0.50
C ARG A 34 -7.20 -10.40 0.92
N THR A 35 -6.33 -9.41 1.07
CA THR A 35 -5.76 -9.01 2.37
C THR A 35 -6.49 -7.84 3.02
N GLY A 36 -7.22 -7.04 2.23
CA GLY A 36 -7.81 -5.77 2.67
C GLY A 36 -6.78 -4.65 2.87
N GLN A 37 -5.49 -4.90 2.62
CA GLN A 37 -4.42 -3.92 2.75
C GLN A 37 -4.05 -3.32 1.40
N VAL A 38 -3.77 -2.01 1.37
CA VAL A 38 -3.28 -1.35 0.16
C VAL A 38 -1.76 -1.47 0.09
N ILE A 39 -1.26 -1.94 -1.05
CA ILE A 39 0.17 -2.07 -1.32
C ILE A 39 0.69 -0.69 -1.72
N GLY A 40 1.80 -0.27 -1.09
CA GLY A 40 2.49 0.95 -1.49
C GLY A 40 1.82 2.26 -1.04
N SER A 41 1.05 2.25 0.05
CA SER A 41 0.49 3.46 0.68
C SER A 41 1.57 4.25 1.44
N PRO A 42 1.98 5.46 0.98
CA PRO A 42 2.98 6.26 1.68
C PRO A 42 2.48 6.82 3.02
N GLU A 43 1.18 7.15 3.12
CA GLU A 43 0.57 7.70 4.34
C GLU A 43 0.59 6.67 5.47
N VAL A 44 0.22 5.42 5.17
CA VAL A 44 0.27 4.32 6.14
C VAL A 44 1.71 4.03 6.55
N ALA A 45 2.64 4.00 5.60
CA ALA A 45 4.06 3.81 5.90
C ALA A 45 4.59 4.92 6.82
N ALA A 46 4.27 6.19 6.54
CA ALA A 46 4.65 7.33 7.37
C ALA A 46 4.07 7.23 8.80
N HIS A 47 2.81 6.81 8.93
CA HIS A 47 2.16 6.62 10.22
C HIS A 47 2.81 5.47 11.03
N GLN A 48 3.08 4.33 10.38
CA GLN A 48 3.73 3.18 11.01
C GLN A 48 5.17 3.48 11.46
N GLN A 49 5.89 4.31 10.71
CA GLN A 49 7.23 4.79 11.08
C GLN A 49 7.21 5.94 12.10
N GLY A 50 6.03 6.44 12.48
CA GLY A 50 5.86 7.52 13.45
C GLY A 50 6.21 8.91 12.92
N PHE A 51 6.26 9.09 11.61
CA PHE A 51 6.46 10.41 10.99
C PHE A 51 5.21 11.28 11.06
N ILE A 52 4.03 10.66 11.12
CA ILE A 52 2.74 11.32 11.35
C ILE A 52 1.93 10.55 12.40
N ASP A 53 1.16 11.27 13.21
CA ASP A 53 0.25 10.65 14.18
C ASP A 53 -1.10 10.26 13.53
N ALA A 54 -2.01 9.72 14.34
CA ALA A 54 -3.32 9.28 13.86
C ALA A 54 -4.17 10.47 13.38
N SER A 55 -4.08 11.63 14.04
CA SER A 55 -4.84 12.83 13.66
C SER A 55 -4.41 13.33 12.28
N ALA A 56 -3.11 13.40 12.02
CA ALA A 56 -2.58 13.77 10.71
C ALA A 56 -2.98 12.76 9.62
N LEU A 57 -3.02 11.46 9.94
CA LEU A 57 -3.51 10.44 9.00
C LEU A 57 -5.01 10.60 8.70
N GLU A 58 -5.84 10.91 9.70
CA GLU A 58 -7.26 11.20 9.52
C GLU A 58 -7.51 12.44 8.66
N GLU A 59 -6.72 13.50 8.84
CA GLU A 59 -6.80 14.71 8.01
C GLU A 59 -6.49 14.41 6.53
N LEU A 60 -5.47 13.59 6.26
CA LEU A 60 -5.12 13.14 4.89
C LEU A 60 -6.23 12.25 4.28
N ALA A 61 -6.96 11.52 5.11
CA ALA A 61 -8.03 10.63 4.66
C ALA A 61 -9.28 11.37 4.16
N GLN A 62 -9.63 12.52 4.75
CA GLN A 62 -10.87 13.23 4.43
C GLN A 62 -11.08 13.60 2.96
N PRO A 63 -10.11 14.19 2.23
CA PRO A 63 -10.31 14.47 0.82
C PRO A 63 -10.43 13.21 -0.04
N LEU A 64 -9.99 12.06 0.45
CA LEU A 64 -9.90 10.79 -0.28
C LEU A 64 -11.07 9.84 0.01
N LEU A 65 -12.04 10.24 0.84
CA LEU A 65 -13.20 9.40 1.17
C LEU A 65 -13.97 8.93 -0.07
N LYS A 66 -14.12 9.80 -1.08
CA LYS A 66 -14.89 9.49 -2.29
C LYS A 66 -14.30 8.36 -3.14
N SER A 67 -12.99 8.08 -3.02
CA SER A 67 -12.34 7.00 -3.77
C SER A 67 -12.34 5.66 -3.02
N GLY A 68 -12.83 5.64 -1.78
CA GLY A 68 -12.69 4.49 -0.87
C GLY A 68 -11.30 4.39 -0.22
N TYR A 69 -10.27 5.03 -0.78
CA TYR A 69 -8.93 5.04 -0.17
C TYR A 69 -8.91 5.80 1.17
N GLY A 70 -9.70 6.87 1.31
CA GLY A 70 -9.85 7.57 2.59
C GLY A 70 -10.43 6.67 3.67
N GLU A 71 -11.39 5.80 3.35
CA GLU A 71 -11.94 4.85 4.33
C GLU A 71 -10.88 3.86 4.82
N TYR A 72 -10.01 3.39 3.92
CA TYR A 72 -8.86 2.57 4.27
C TYR A 72 -7.92 3.30 5.25
N LEU A 73 -7.55 4.56 4.96
CA LEU A 73 -6.68 5.35 5.85
C LEU A 73 -7.31 5.59 7.23
N LEU A 74 -8.61 5.87 7.29
CA LEU A 74 -9.33 6.03 8.55
C LEU A 74 -9.36 4.73 9.38
N ASN A 75 -9.52 3.58 8.73
CA ASN A 75 -9.47 2.30 9.43
C ASN A 75 -8.08 2.06 10.03
N VAL A 76 -7.01 2.34 9.28
CA VAL A 76 -5.64 2.24 9.79
C VAL A 76 -5.38 3.19 10.96
N ALA A 77 -5.91 4.41 10.93
CA ALA A 77 -5.76 5.37 12.03
C ALA A 77 -6.44 4.90 13.34
N ARG A 78 -7.51 4.10 13.22
CA ARG A 78 -8.32 3.60 14.34
C ARG A 78 -7.83 2.28 14.95
N ASP A 79 -7.18 1.43 14.17
CA ASP A 79 -6.77 0.06 14.57
C ASP A 79 -5.49 0.04 15.45
N ARG A 80 -5.44 0.87 16.51
CA ARG A 80 -4.37 0.86 17.52
C ARG A 80 -4.88 0.55 18.93
#